data_AF-A0A832VZ18-F1
#
_entry.id   AF-A0A832VZ18-F1
#
_cell.length_a   1.000
_cell.length_b   1.000
_cell.length_c   1.000
_cell.angle_alpha   90.00
_cell.angle_beta   90.00
_cell.angle_gamma   90.00
#
_symmetry.space_group_name_H-M   'P 1'
#
loop_
_entity.id
_entity.type
_entity.pdbx_description
1 polymer ?
#
loop_
_entity_poly.entity_id
_entity_poly.type
_entity_poly.pdbx_seq_one_letter_code
_entity_poly.pdbx_strand_id
1 'polypeptide(L)'
;MKRKDPATKNQKYLAIFLALTMFLSAFMIYFTATGNNKNDDNDVTTSETGADYVTVQFSQIPGKHVQHDFNSIIDGLEMSPEGVTNAIYVDLQKTEGTPLEAIFGNGQTMNASFSYGADVTKRYGASYADESGFELHQIPEQKIDVPLQNTSTMPYEGYQILDRTNGTYNIWNVVGSPSIIGPIQSVANVISVLEGNATSSSEYDQILSQADPEGSIYQEVVTKTNSTDIPAEQYYMDLKKLDDGSYVQTTIYLNPEPEVDEKIAVYQANSSERGVAYNVTTLGNITKLEISSDFESLYNESALLSI
;
A
#
# COMPACT_ATOMS: atom_id res chain seq x y z
N MET A 1 -16.99 -35.22 26.32
CA MET A 1 -16.36 -34.22 25.44
C MET A 1 -16.38 -32.88 26.14
N LYS A 2 -15.21 -32.32 26.50
CA LYS A 2 -15.13 -30.97 27.08
C LYS A 2 -15.33 -29.96 25.94
N ARG A 3 -16.31 -29.05 26.09
CA ARG A 3 -16.45 -27.87 25.23
C ARG A 3 -15.13 -27.08 25.30
N LYS A 4 -14.54 -26.77 24.14
CA LYS A 4 -13.44 -25.82 24.07
C LYS A 4 -13.98 -24.46 24.51
N ASP A 5 -13.28 -23.81 25.43
CA ASP A 5 -13.59 -22.44 25.84
C ASP A 5 -13.46 -21.49 24.64
N PRO A 6 -14.32 -20.46 24.52
CA PRO A 6 -14.21 -19.48 23.46
C PRO A 6 -12.87 -18.76 23.56
N ALA A 7 -12.24 -18.52 22.40
CA ALA A 7 -10.97 -17.80 22.32
C ALA A 7 -11.07 -16.44 23.03
N THR A 8 -10.10 -16.16 23.90
CA THR A 8 -10.03 -14.89 24.63
C THR A 8 -9.80 -13.73 23.65
N LYS A 9 -10.25 -12.50 23.99
CA LYS A 9 -10.09 -11.32 23.13
C LYS A 9 -8.68 -11.18 22.55
N ASN A 10 -7.64 -11.47 23.35
CA ASN A 10 -6.24 -11.38 22.93
C ASN A 10 -5.83 -12.44 21.89
N GLN A 11 -6.42 -13.63 21.91
CA GLN A 11 -6.21 -14.64 20.88
C GLN A 11 -6.91 -14.30 19.57
N LYS A 12 -8.02 -13.53 19.63
CA LYS A 12 -8.70 -13.01 18.44
C LYS A 12 -7.90 -11.89 17.78
N TYR A 13 -7.35 -10.95 18.56
CA TYR A 13 -6.44 -9.93 18.03
C TYR A 13 -5.15 -10.52 17.47
N LEU A 14 -4.63 -11.60 18.05
CA LEU A 14 -3.48 -12.34 17.52
C LEU A 14 -3.78 -13.04 16.19
N ALA A 15 -5.00 -13.58 16.03
CA ALA A 15 -5.43 -14.18 14.77
C ALA A 15 -5.66 -13.14 13.66
N ILE A 16 -6.22 -11.98 14.02
CA ILE A 16 -6.34 -10.80 13.14
C ILE A 16 -4.95 -10.34 12.71
N PHE A 17 -4.01 -10.17 13.66
CA PHE A 17 -2.61 -9.84 13.39
C PHE A 17 -1.93 -10.85 12.44
N LEU A 18 -2.10 -12.16 12.68
CA LEU A 18 -1.53 -13.21 11.84
C LEU A 18 -2.11 -13.21 10.41
N ALA A 19 -3.42 -13.08 10.24
CA ALA A 19 -4.05 -13.03 8.92
C ALA A 19 -3.66 -11.77 8.13
N LEU A 20 -3.51 -10.63 8.81
CA LEU A 20 -3.05 -9.38 8.21
C LEU A 20 -1.59 -9.45 7.78
N THR A 21 -0.71 -10.09 8.57
CA THR A 21 0.68 -10.31 8.13
C THR A 21 0.78 -11.20 6.90
N MET A 22 -0.18 -12.09 6.64
CA MET A 22 -0.18 -12.90 5.41
C MET A 22 -0.51 -12.04 4.18
N PHE A 23 -1.47 -11.09 4.29
CA PHE A 23 -1.79 -10.12 3.24
C PHE A 23 -0.65 -9.10 3.00
N LEU A 24 0.08 -8.73 4.06
CA LEU A 24 1.22 -7.79 3.99
C LEU A 24 2.58 -8.44 3.70
N SER A 25 2.72 -9.76 3.86
CA SER A 25 4.02 -10.46 3.70
C SER A 25 4.57 -10.39 2.28
N ALA A 26 3.71 -10.15 1.27
CA ALA A 26 4.15 -9.87 -0.08
C ALA A 26 5.00 -8.58 -0.14
N PHE A 27 4.69 -7.55 0.66
CA PHE A 27 5.41 -6.27 0.65
C PHE A 27 6.80 -6.32 1.30
N MET A 28 6.98 -7.15 2.35
CA MET A 28 8.29 -7.31 3.00
C MET A 28 9.28 -8.13 2.15
N ILE A 29 8.77 -8.98 1.25
CA ILE A 29 9.63 -9.77 0.36
C ILE A 29 10.32 -8.88 -0.70
N TYR A 30 9.67 -7.80 -1.17
CA TYR A 30 10.23 -6.92 -2.20
C TYR A 30 11.49 -6.14 -1.76
N PHE A 31 11.70 -5.90 -0.46
CA PHE A 31 12.97 -5.34 0.04
C PHE A 31 14.06 -6.40 0.30
N THR A 32 13.73 -7.70 0.26
CA THR A 32 14.69 -8.79 0.52
C THR A 32 15.20 -9.51 -0.73
N ALA A 33 14.64 -9.23 -1.91
CA ALA A 33 15.01 -9.90 -3.15
C ALA A 33 16.28 -9.32 -3.81
N THR A 34 17.42 -9.34 -3.11
CA THR A 34 18.74 -9.53 -3.73
C THR A 34 19.72 -10.09 -2.69
N GLY A 35 19.63 -11.39 -2.44
CA GLY A 35 20.52 -12.05 -1.48
C GLY A 35 20.32 -13.57 -1.46
N ASN A 36 20.71 -14.24 -2.54
CA ASN A 36 20.68 -15.69 -2.59
C ASN A 36 21.76 -16.25 -1.65
N ASN A 37 21.37 -16.76 -0.47
CA ASN A 37 22.05 -17.89 0.17
C ASN A 37 21.20 -18.52 1.28
N LYS A 38 20.99 -19.82 1.11
CA LYS A 38 20.48 -20.75 2.13
C LYS A 38 21.44 -20.77 3.33
N ASN A 39 20.91 -20.64 4.54
CA ASN A 39 21.08 -21.60 5.63
C ASN A 39 20.29 -21.20 6.88
N ASP A 40 19.75 -22.23 7.53
CA ASP A 40 18.98 -22.22 8.78
C ASP A 40 19.71 -21.60 9.98
N ASP A 41 18.88 -21.15 10.91
CA ASP A 41 19.10 -21.02 12.36
C ASP A 41 20.39 -20.35 12.83
N ASN A 42 20.26 -19.11 13.32
CA ASN A 42 20.48 -18.81 14.74
C ASN A 42 20.12 -17.33 15.01
N ASP A 43 19.54 -17.13 16.18
CA ASP A 43 19.36 -15.86 16.87
C ASP A 43 20.65 -15.01 16.79
N VAL A 44 20.65 -14.01 15.93
CA VAL A 44 21.69 -12.98 15.86
C VAL A 44 20.97 -11.65 15.95
N THR A 45 20.98 -11.05 17.14
CA THR A 45 20.99 -9.60 17.29
C THR A 45 22.11 -9.05 16.40
N THR A 46 21.77 -8.64 15.18
CA THR A 46 22.65 -7.87 14.33
C THR A 46 22.78 -6.51 14.97
N SER A 47 23.91 -6.30 15.65
CA SER A 47 24.37 -4.98 16.05
C SER A 47 24.44 -4.14 14.77
N GLU A 48 23.48 -3.24 14.60
CA GLU A 48 23.46 -2.27 13.51
C GLU A 48 24.78 -1.51 13.53
N THR A 49 25.56 -1.64 12.47
CA THR A 49 26.71 -0.76 12.22
C THR A 49 26.15 0.64 12.06
N GLY A 50 26.29 1.45 13.13
CA GLY A 50 25.86 2.84 13.19
C GLY A 50 26.50 3.67 12.09
N ALA A 51 25.80 3.86 10.98
CA ALA A 51 26.00 5.02 10.16
C ALA A 51 25.41 6.20 10.94
N ASP A 52 26.23 7.21 11.26
CA ASP A 52 25.67 8.46 11.76
C ASP A 52 24.76 9.04 10.67
N TYR A 53 23.57 9.51 11.04
CA TYR A 53 22.63 10.18 10.13
C TYR A 53 22.55 11.67 10.47
N VAL A 54 22.38 12.51 9.44
CA VAL A 54 22.08 13.93 9.59
C VAL A 54 20.71 14.23 9.00
N THR A 55 19.90 14.96 9.76
CA THR A 55 18.62 15.47 9.28
C THR A 55 18.85 16.70 8.41
N VAL A 56 18.28 16.67 7.20
CA VAL A 56 18.37 17.75 6.21
C VAL A 56 16.95 18.17 5.82
N GLN A 57 16.71 19.48 5.75
CA GLN A 57 15.44 20.02 5.23
C GLN A 57 15.41 19.85 3.72
N PHE A 58 14.23 19.59 3.14
CA PHE A 58 14.07 19.45 1.68
C PHE A 58 14.59 20.69 0.94
N SER A 59 14.36 21.89 1.48
CA SER A 59 14.85 23.15 0.91
C SER A 59 16.37 23.26 0.79
N GLN A 60 17.13 22.44 1.51
CA GLN A 60 18.59 22.39 1.44
C GLN A 60 19.09 21.44 0.34
N ILE A 61 18.22 20.58 -0.18
CA ILE A 61 18.54 19.66 -1.28
C ILE A 61 18.36 20.43 -2.60
N PRO A 62 19.42 20.56 -3.42
CA PRO A 62 19.37 21.32 -4.66
C PRO A 62 18.53 20.63 -5.74
N GLY A 63 18.14 21.39 -6.77
CA GLY A 63 17.37 20.88 -7.90
C GLY A 63 15.86 21.04 -7.72
N LYS A 64 15.11 20.41 -8.61
CA LYS A 64 13.66 20.29 -8.52
C LYS A 64 13.27 19.35 -7.38
N HIS A 65 12.14 19.62 -6.76
CA HIS A 65 11.46 18.70 -5.84
C HIS A 65 10.15 18.26 -6.47
N VAL A 66 9.72 17.04 -6.16
CA VAL A 66 8.42 16.54 -6.63
C VAL A 66 7.30 17.41 -6.05
N GLN A 67 6.34 17.78 -6.90
CA GLN A 67 5.14 18.52 -6.52
C GLN A 67 3.97 17.91 -7.29
N HIS A 68 3.17 17.11 -6.60
CA HIS A 68 1.99 16.45 -7.17
C HIS A 68 0.91 16.30 -6.10
N ASP A 69 -0.35 16.30 -6.51
CA ASP A 69 -1.43 15.92 -5.61
C ASP A 69 -1.22 14.48 -5.15
N PHE A 70 -1.59 14.19 -3.90
CA PHE A 70 -1.36 12.89 -3.29
C PHE A 70 -2.36 12.63 -2.19
N ASN A 71 -3.57 12.28 -2.58
CA ASN A 71 -4.73 12.08 -1.71
C ASN A 71 -5.43 10.72 -1.93
N SER A 72 -5.02 9.98 -2.96
CA SER A 72 -5.65 8.73 -3.39
C SER A 72 -4.69 7.82 -4.16
N ILE A 73 -5.16 6.61 -4.47
CA ILE A 73 -4.46 5.69 -5.37
C ILE A 73 -4.39 6.21 -6.81
N ILE A 74 -5.37 7.03 -7.23
CA ILE A 74 -5.42 7.64 -8.56
C ILE A 74 -4.21 8.57 -8.72
N ASP A 75 -3.99 9.45 -7.75
CA ASP A 75 -2.85 10.38 -7.78
C ASP A 75 -1.50 9.62 -7.81
N GLY A 76 -1.42 8.49 -7.09
CA GLY A 76 -0.25 7.61 -7.12
C GLY A 76 -0.02 6.99 -8.51
N LEU A 77 -1.08 6.49 -9.15
CA LEU A 77 -1.03 5.90 -10.49
C LEU A 77 -0.68 6.92 -11.59
N GLU A 78 -1.10 8.18 -11.44
CA GLU A 78 -0.70 9.28 -12.35
C GLU A 78 0.82 9.52 -12.36
N MET A 79 1.50 9.21 -11.25
CA MET A 79 2.97 9.28 -11.16
C MET A 79 3.65 7.95 -11.53
N SER A 80 2.92 6.84 -11.53
CA SER A 80 3.45 5.51 -11.82
C SER A 80 3.72 5.33 -13.30
N PRO A 81 4.91 4.85 -13.69
CA PRO A 81 5.13 4.32 -15.05
C PRO A 81 4.11 3.23 -15.40
N GLU A 82 3.72 3.18 -16.67
CA GLU A 82 2.90 2.11 -17.25
C GLU A 82 3.41 0.70 -16.87
N GLY A 83 2.49 -0.24 -16.66
CA GLY A 83 2.74 -1.64 -16.34
C GLY A 83 2.47 -2.05 -14.89
N VAL A 84 1.85 -1.19 -14.08
CA VAL A 84 1.54 -1.48 -12.67
C VAL A 84 0.61 -2.69 -12.56
N THR A 85 1.04 -3.74 -11.87
CA THR A 85 0.24 -4.95 -11.62
C THR A 85 -0.51 -4.91 -10.29
N ASN A 86 -0.01 -4.13 -9.33
CA ASN A 86 -0.63 -3.90 -8.04
C ASN A 86 -0.24 -2.50 -7.55
N ALA A 87 -1.18 -1.77 -6.95
CA ALA A 87 -0.85 -0.62 -6.13
C ALA A 87 -1.69 -0.55 -4.86
N ILE A 88 -1.14 0.07 -3.82
CA ILE A 88 -1.82 0.32 -2.54
C ILE A 88 -1.60 1.78 -2.17
N TYR A 89 -2.65 2.44 -1.69
CA TYR A 89 -2.58 3.74 -1.04
C TYR A 89 -3.15 3.68 0.38
N VAL A 90 -2.49 4.32 1.33
CA VAL A 90 -2.95 4.43 2.72
C VAL A 90 -2.79 5.87 3.22
N ASP A 91 -3.87 6.41 3.78
CA ASP A 91 -3.86 7.66 4.55
C ASP A 91 -3.64 7.30 6.03
N LEU A 92 -2.37 7.40 6.46
CA LEU A 92 -1.94 6.97 7.80
C LEU A 92 -2.57 7.83 8.89
N GLN A 93 -2.86 9.10 8.63
CA GLN A 93 -3.52 9.96 9.61
C GLN A 93 -4.96 9.49 9.90
N LYS A 94 -5.66 8.97 8.89
CA LYS A 94 -7.00 8.42 9.08
C LYS A 94 -7.02 7.04 9.74
N THR A 95 -5.86 6.39 9.87
CA THR A 95 -5.75 5.14 10.64
C THR A 95 -5.76 5.37 12.14
N GLU A 96 -5.37 6.56 12.62
CA GLU A 96 -5.25 6.88 14.05
C GLU A 96 -6.56 6.64 14.81
N GLY A 97 -6.48 5.92 15.93
CA GLY A 97 -7.65 5.58 16.75
C GLY A 97 -8.62 4.58 16.09
N THR A 98 -8.23 3.97 14.96
CA THR A 98 -8.98 2.88 14.33
C THR A 98 -8.24 1.56 14.51
N PRO A 99 -8.91 0.41 14.32
CA PRO A 99 -8.22 -0.88 14.29
C PRO A 99 -7.10 -0.99 13.24
N LEU A 100 -7.09 -0.11 12.23
CA LEU A 100 -6.08 -0.08 11.15
C LEU A 100 -4.74 0.53 11.59
N GLU A 101 -4.71 1.30 12.69
CA GLU A 101 -3.47 1.89 13.22
C GLU A 101 -2.43 0.82 13.56
N ALA A 102 -2.87 -0.31 14.11
CA ALA A 102 -2.00 -1.42 14.49
C ALA A 102 -1.40 -2.18 13.28
N ILE A 103 -1.91 -1.91 12.09
CA ILE A 103 -1.53 -2.58 10.83
C ILE A 103 -0.66 -1.65 9.99
N PHE A 104 -1.13 -0.42 9.80
CA PHE A 104 -0.53 0.53 8.87
C PHE A 104 0.23 1.66 9.55
N GLY A 105 0.05 1.88 10.86
CA GLY A 105 0.69 2.99 11.57
C GLY A 105 2.20 3.04 11.36
N ASN A 106 2.78 4.25 11.42
CA ASN A 106 4.20 4.50 11.10
C ASN A 106 5.17 3.52 11.78
N GLY A 107 4.92 3.17 13.05
CA GLY A 107 5.78 2.22 13.78
C GLY A 107 5.78 0.79 13.24
N GLN A 108 4.82 0.42 12.38
CA GLN A 108 4.76 -0.88 11.70
C GLN A 108 5.26 -0.79 10.25
N THR A 109 4.99 0.32 9.57
CA THR A 109 5.26 0.47 8.13
C THR A 109 6.62 1.08 7.83
N MET A 110 7.20 1.86 8.76
CA MET A 110 8.50 2.49 8.62
C MET A 110 9.55 1.77 9.48
N ASN A 111 10.37 0.94 8.84
CA ASN A 111 11.55 0.36 9.48
C ASN A 111 12.53 1.50 9.88
N ALA A 112 13.24 1.35 11.00
CA ALA A 112 14.29 2.28 11.43
C ALA A 112 15.27 2.62 10.29
N SER A 113 15.64 1.64 9.46
CA SER A 113 16.54 1.81 8.31
C SER A 113 15.96 2.65 7.15
N PHE A 114 14.64 2.83 7.09
CA PHE A 114 13.93 3.58 6.04
C PHE A 114 13.21 4.82 6.58
N SER A 115 13.33 5.08 7.88
CA SER A 115 12.75 6.25 8.50
C SER A 115 13.31 7.55 7.90
N TYR A 116 12.48 8.59 7.87
CA TYR A 116 12.88 9.94 7.48
C TYR A 116 13.34 10.77 8.70
N GLY A 117 13.35 10.20 9.91
CA GLY A 117 13.40 10.97 11.16
C GLY A 117 12.12 11.80 11.37
N ALA A 118 11.04 11.45 10.65
CA ALA A 118 9.76 12.11 10.60
C ALA A 118 8.68 11.07 10.28
N ASP A 119 7.45 11.34 10.75
CA ASP A 119 6.29 10.50 10.40
C ASP A 119 5.84 10.73 8.96
N VAL A 120 5.46 9.65 8.30
CA VAL A 120 4.77 9.66 7.01
C VAL A 120 3.27 9.76 7.27
N THR A 121 2.57 10.65 6.57
CA THR A 121 1.11 10.80 6.73
C THR A 121 0.30 10.09 5.67
N LYS A 122 0.91 9.83 4.51
CA LYS A 122 0.29 9.10 3.39
C LYS A 122 1.35 8.27 2.68
N ARG A 123 0.98 7.07 2.26
CA ARG A 123 1.86 6.15 1.55
C ARG A 123 1.17 5.60 0.33
N TYR A 124 1.93 5.44 -0.74
CA TYR A 124 1.55 4.68 -1.92
C TYR A 124 2.69 3.74 -2.26
N GLY A 125 2.37 2.51 -2.66
CA GLY A 125 3.34 1.56 -3.19
C GLY A 125 2.79 0.95 -4.47
N ALA A 126 3.64 0.87 -5.49
CA ALA A 126 3.33 0.20 -6.76
C ALA A 126 4.33 -0.91 -7.04
N SER A 127 3.83 -2.00 -7.61
CA SER A 127 4.61 -3.16 -8.02
C SER A 127 4.33 -3.51 -9.48
N TYR A 128 5.34 -4.13 -10.10
CA TYR A 128 5.34 -4.54 -11.50
C TYR A 128 5.52 -6.06 -11.62
N ALA A 129 5.28 -6.59 -12.82
CA ALA A 129 5.39 -8.02 -13.09
C ALA A 129 6.80 -8.59 -12.90
N ASP A 130 7.84 -7.75 -13.00
CA ASP A 130 9.24 -8.11 -12.77
C ASP A 130 9.67 -8.01 -11.31
N GLU A 131 8.71 -7.89 -10.39
CA GLU A 131 8.91 -7.70 -8.95
C GLU A 131 9.61 -6.39 -8.58
N SER A 132 9.83 -5.49 -9.54
CA SER A 132 10.25 -4.13 -9.24
C SER A 132 9.08 -3.32 -8.65
N GLY A 133 9.42 -2.22 -8.00
CA GLY A 133 8.43 -1.33 -7.42
C GLY A 133 9.04 -0.03 -6.93
N PHE A 134 8.20 0.84 -6.41
CA PHE A 134 8.58 2.07 -5.73
C PHE A 134 7.49 2.48 -4.74
N GLU A 135 7.82 3.42 -3.85
CA GLU A 135 6.88 4.00 -2.92
C GLU A 135 6.90 5.53 -2.99
N LEU A 136 5.77 6.12 -2.63
CA LEU A 136 5.59 7.56 -2.46
C LEU A 136 5.18 7.84 -1.02
N HIS A 137 5.81 8.84 -0.40
CA HIS A 137 5.57 9.20 0.99
C HIS A 137 5.30 10.68 1.15
N GLN A 138 4.18 11.02 1.80
CA GLN A 138 3.93 12.37 2.28
C GLN A 138 4.63 12.56 3.62
N ILE A 139 5.58 13.49 3.68
CA ILE A 139 6.31 13.83 4.91
C ILE A 139 6.01 15.30 5.24
N PRO A 140 5.09 15.60 6.17
CA PRO A 140 4.67 16.97 6.46
C PRO A 140 5.81 17.88 6.91
N GLU A 141 6.78 17.32 7.62
CA GLU A 141 7.92 18.09 8.14
C GLU A 141 8.93 18.50 7.06
N GLN A 142 8.82 17.95 5.85
CA GLN A 142 9.70 18.23 4.71
C GLN A 142 11.19 18.15 5.09
N LYS A 143 11.53 17.08 5.81
CA LYS A 143 12.89 16.77 6.26
C LYS A 143 13.18 15.29 6.08
N ILE A 144 14.45 14.94 6.00
CA ILE A 144 14.92 13.58 5.77
C ILE A 144 16.25 13.34 6.45
N ASP A 145 16.40 12.16 7.05
CA ASP A 145 17.67 11.66 7.53
C ASP A 145 18.48 11.03 6.39
N VAL A 146 19.69 11.55 6.17
CA VAL A 146 20.65 11.04 5.20
C VAL A 146 21.97 10.65 5.88
N PRO A 147 22.74 9.70 5.35
CA PRO A 147 24.04 9.32 5.92
C PRO A 147 25.01 10.52 6.06
N LEU A 148 25.63 10.71 7.23
CA LEU A 148 26.33 11.95 7.63
C LEU A 148 27.49 12.38 6.72
N GLN A 149 28.11 11.44 6.00
CA GLN A 149 29.27 11.68 5.15
C GLN A 149 29.17 10.86 3.87
N ASN A 150 29.11 11.56 2.73
CA ASN A 150 29.14 11.01 1.37
C ASN A 150 27.84 10.39 0.85
N THR A 151 26.67 10.97 1.17
CA THR A 151 25.44 10.65 0.42
C THR A 151 25.72 10.83 -1.08
N SER A 152 25.79 9.71 -1.79
CA SER A 152 25.96 9.72 -3.24
C SER A 152 24.70 10.27 -3.87
N THR A 153 24.87 11.07 -4.92
CA THR A 153 23.75 11.73 -5.57
C THR A 153 23.82 11.53 -7.08
N MET A 154 22.69 11.23 -7.71
CA MET A 154 22.56 11.14 -9.17
C MET A 154 21.62 12.25 -9.66
N PRO A 155 22.11 13.27 -10.39
CA PRO A 155 21.25 14.22 -11.06
C PRO A 155 20.45 13.55 -12.20
N TYR A 156 19.15 13.84 -12.31
CA TYR A 156 18.30 13.33 -13.39
C TYR A 156 17.13 14.29 -13.64
N GLU A 157 16.94 14.76 -14.88
CA GLU A 157 15.89 15.72 -15.28
C GLU A 157 15.75 16.98 -14.38
N GLY A 158 16.86 17.39 -13.75
CA GLY A 158 16.92 18.53 -12.83
C GLY A 158 16.60 18.20 -11.37
N TYR A 159 16.26 16.95 -11.04
CA TYR A 159 16.13 16.44 -9.67
C TYR A 159 17.47 15.92 -9.15
N GLN A 160 17.58 15.85 -7.83
CA GLN A 160 18.68 15.21 -7.13
C GLN A 160 18.20 13.89 -6.53
N ILE A 161 18.60 12.76 -7.12
CA ILE A 161 18.30 11.42 -6.58
C ILE A 161 19.39 11.07 -5.55
N LEU A 162 18.98 10.80 -4.31
CA LEU A 162 19.83 10.61 -3.14
C LEU A 162 19.94 9.13 -2.78
N ASP A 163 21.16 8.65 -2.57
CA ASP A 163 21.40 7.29 -2.07
C ASP A 163 21.14 7.22 -0.56
N ARG A 164 20.11 6.48 -0.13
CA ARG A 164 19.75 6.36 1.30
C ARG A 164 20.64 5.42 2.08
N THR A 165 21.45 4.60 1.41
CA THR A 165 22.21 3.50 2.04
C THR A 165 23.70 3.53 1.75
N ASN A 166 24.18 4.61 1.12
CA ASN A 166 25.57 4.83 0.77
C ASN A 166 26.18 3.65 -0.02
N GLY A 167 25.42 3.15 -1.01
CA GLY A 167 25.80 2.08 -1.92
C GLY A 167 25.59 0.67 -1.38
N THR A 168 25.09 0.52 -0.15
CA THR A 168 24.88 -0.81 0.46
C THR A 168 23.71 -1.55 -0.19
N TYR A 169 22.62 -0.84 -0.46
CA TYR A 169 21.43 -1.35 -1.13
C TYR A 169 21.02 -0.40 -2.27
N ASN A 170 20.30 -0.92 -3.26
CA ASN A 170 19.78 -0.10 -4.35
C ASN A 170 18.50 0.64 -3.89
N ILE A 171 18.65 1.58 -2.96
CA ILE A 171 17.53 2.30 -2.35
C ILE A 171 17.83 3.79 -2.40
N TRP A 172 17.08 4.46 -3.25
CA TRP A 172 17.27 5.84 -3.63
C TRP A 172 16.02 6.64 -3.37
N ASN A 173 16.17 7.93 -3.12
CA ASN A 173 15.08 8.81 -2.80
C ASN A 173 15.17 10.13 -3.56
N VAL A 174 14.01 10.68 -3.93
CA VAL A 174 13.87 12.06 -4.37
C VAL A 174 12.91 12.75 -3.42
N VAL A 175 13.29 13.95 -2.96
CA VAL A 175 12.48 14.71 -2.03
C VAL A 175 11.39 15.52 -2.73
N GLY A 176 10.30 15.74 -2.02
CA GLY A 176 9.16 16.51 -2.50
C GLY A 176 7.87 16.12 -1.78
N SER A 177 6.76 16.56 -2.34
CA SER A 177 5.41 16.28 -1.88
C SER A 177 4.63 15.63 -3.02
N PRO A 178 4.56 14.28 -3.08
CA PRO A 178 5.21 13.31 -2.18
C PRO A 178 6.69 13.09 -2.49
N SER A 179 7.41 12.46 -1.56
CA SER A 179 8.78 11.98 -1.79
C SER A 179 8.77 10.58 -2.42
N ILE A 180 9.64 10.33 -3.39
CA ILE A 180 9.74 9.05 -4.11
C ILE A 180 10.85 8.21 -3.47
N ILE A 181 10.64 6.92 -3.25
CA ILE A 181 11.70 5.99 -2.79
C ILE A 181 11.63 4.66 -3.54
N GLY A 182 12.79 4.08 -3.86
CA GLY A 182 12.87 2.77 -4.50
C GLY A 182 14.24 2.53 -5.16
N PRO A 183 14.38 1.46 -5.96
CA PRO A 183 15.52 1.25 -6.85
C PRO A 183 15.74 2.45 -7.76
N ILE A 184 17.00 2.78 -8.06
CA ILE A 184 17.36 3.98 -8.82
C ILE A 184 16.62 4.11 -10.16
N GLN A 185 16.42 2.99 -10.85
CA GLN A 185 15.72 2.96 -12.13
C GLN A 185 14.22 3.22 -11.97
N SER A 186 13.58 2.66 -10.94
CA SER A 186 12.17 2.93 -10.63
C SER A 186 11.96 4.40 -10.32
N VAL A 187 12.84 5.00 -9.52
CA VAL A 187 12.79 6.43 -9.18
C VAL A 187 12.95 7.30 -10.43
N ALA A 188 13.90 6.98 -11.31
CA ALA A 188 14.09 7.69 -12.58
C ALA A 188 12.89 7.55 -13.52
N ASN A 189 12.24 6.38 -13.55
CA ASN A 189 11.06 6.16 -14.37
C ASN A 189 9.87 7.01 -13.88
N VAL A 190 9.65 7.11 -12.56
CA VAL A 190 8.62 8.00 -11.98
C VAL A 190 8.91 9.46 -12.35
N ILE A 191 10.17 9.91 -12.24
CA ILE A 191 10.54 11.25 -12.69
C ILE A 191 10.26 11.44 -14.19
N SER A 192 10.52 10.43 -15.02
CA SER A 192 10.24 10.50 -16.46
C SER A 192 8.75 10.70 -16.76
N VAL A 193 7.86 10.07 -15.97
CA VAL A 193 6.41 10.30 -16.06
C VAL A 193 6.06 11.73 -15.68
N LEU A 194 6.55 12.20 -14.52
CA LEU A 194 6.30 13.57 -14.02
C LEU A 194 6.76 14.67 -14.98
N GLU A 195 7.84 14.42 -15.73
CA GLU A 195 8.37 15.37 -16.72
C GLU A 195 7.75 15.20 -18.11
N GLY A 196 6.81 14.27 -18.29
CA GLY A 196 6.11 14.02 -19.57
C GLY A 196 6.97 13.28 -20.61
N ASN A 197 8.05 12.64 -20.18
CA ASN A 197 8.95 11.84 -21.02
C ASN A 197 8.54 10.35 -21.09
N ALA A 198 7.62 9.92 -20.22
CA ALA A 198 7.05 8.58 -20.20
C ALA A 198 5.54 8.62 -19.91
N THR A 199 4.83 7.56 -20.26
CA THR A 199 3.38 7.43 -20.02
C THR A 199 3.12 6.98 -18.58
N SER A 200 2.13 7.59 -17.94
CA SER A 200 1.63 7.14 -16.65
C SER A 200 0.76 5.89 -16.78
N SER A 201 0.56 5.19 -15.68
CA SER A 201 -0.37 4.07 -15.58
C SER A 201 -1.81 4.52 -15.86
N SER A 202 -2.51 3.71 -16.65
CA SER A 202 -3.94 3.87 -17.01
C SER A 202 -4.68 2.53 -17.02
N GLU A 203 -4.02 1.46 -16.54
CA GLU A 203 -4.51 0.08 -16.60
C GLU A 203 -5.82 -0.11 -15.82
N TYR A 204 -6.06 0.74 -14.82
CA TYR A 204 -7.21 0.65 -13.92
C TYR A 204 -8.29 1.69 -14.19
N ASP A 205 -8.17 2.51 -15.24
CA ASP A 205 -9.10 3.60 -15.55
C ASP A 205 -10.57 3.12 -15.61
N GLN A 206 -10.78 1.93 -16.18
CA GLN A 206 -12.12 1.35 -16.31
C GLN A 206 -12.78 1.12 -14.95
N ILE A 207 -12.08 0.53 -13.98
CA ILE A 207 -12.65 0.27 -12.65
C ILE A 207 -12.64 1.51 -11.77
N LEU A 208 -11.61 2.36 -11.87
CA LEU A 208 -11.48 3.59 -11.10
C LEU A 208 -12.52 4.64 -11.52
N SER A 209 -13.01 4.60 -12.77
CA SER A 209 -14.14 5.44 -13.21
C SER A 209 -15.45 5.18 -12.44
N GLN A 210 -15.55 4.04 -11.75
CA GLN A 210 -16.70 3.65 -10.92
C GLN A 210 -16.42 3.80 -9.41
N ALA A 211 -15.19 4.16 -9.05
CA ALA A 211 -14.75 4.34 -7.68
C ALA A 211 -15.06 5.76 -7.18
N ASP A 212 -15.13 5.88 -5.86
CA ASP A 212 -15.13 7.16 -5.17
C ASP A 212 -13.98 7.11 -4.14
N PRO A 213 -12.75 7.49 -4.51
CA PRO A 213 -11.60 7.30 -3.62
C PRO A 213 -11.51 8.38 -2.52
N GLU A 214 -12.32 9.43 -2.57
CA GLU A 214 -12.24 10.52 -1.61
C GLU A 214 -12.59 10.05 -0.21
N GLY A 215 -11.81 10.48 0.78
CA GLY A 215 -12.05 10.14 2.18
C GLY A 215 -11.55 8.75 2.60
N SER A 216 -11.16 7.87 1.67
CA SER A 216 -10.69 6.52 1.99
C SER A 216 -9.44 6.50 2.88
N ILE A 217 -9.40 5.52 3.78
CA ILE A 217 -8.27 5.22 4.67
C ILE A 217 -7.27 4.34 3.93
N TYR A 218 -7.79 3.37 3.19
CA TYR A 218 -7.04 2.36 2.45
C TYR A 218 -7.65 2.22 1.06
N GLN A 219 -6.81 2.04 0.05
CA GLN A 219 -7.17 1.77 -1.33
C GLN A 219 -6.19 0.76 -1.93
N GLU A 220 -6.67 -0.11 -2.80
CA GLU A 220 -5.88 -1.12 -3.49
C GLU A 220 -6.41 -1.34 -4.91
N VAL A 221 -5.50 -1.57 -5.85
CA VAL A 221 -5.81 -2.12 -7.17
C VAL A 221 -4.90 -3.30 -7.46
N VAL A 222 -5.44 -4.34 -8.09
CA VAL A 222 -4.69 -5.54 -8.49
C VAL A 222 -5.16 -6.01 -9.85
N THR A 223 -4.21 -6.41 -10.69
CA THR A 223 -4.43 -7.14 -11.94
C THR A 223 -4.15 -8.62 -11.74
N LYS A 224 -4.92 -9.49 -12.40
CA LYS A 224 -4.69 -10.94 -12.42
C LYS A 224 -3.43 -11.25 -13.21
N THR A 225 -2.51 -11.93 -12.56
CA THR A 225 -1.24 -12.37 -13.11
C THR A 225 -1.01 -13.82 -12.72
N ASN A 226 0.09 -14.43 -13.16
CA ASN A 226 0.44 -15.78 -12.72
C ASN A 226 0.79 -15.86 -11.22
N SER A 227 1.07 -14.72 -10.58
CA SER A 227 1.44 -14.62 -9.15
C SER A 227 0.33 -14.06 -8.27
N THR A 228 -0.76 -13.54 -8.85
CA THR A 228 -1.91 -13.00 -8.12
C THR A 228 -3.13 -13.89 -8.34
N ASP A 229 -3.56 -14.57 -7.29
CA ASP A 229 -4.76 -15.41 -7.31
C ASP A 229 -5.97 -14.54 -6.94
N ILE A 230 -6.55 -13.88 -7.95
CA ILE A 230 -7.76 -13.08 -7.81
C ILE A 230 -8.85 -13.62 -8.74
N PRO A 231 -10.12 -13.63 -8.32
CA PRO A 231 -11.22 -14.21 -9.11
C PRO A 231 -11.83 -13.20 -10.11
N ALA A 232 -11.02 -12.29 -10.65
CA ALA A 232 -11.42 -11.26 -11.62
C ALA A 232 -10.20 -10.87 -12.45
N GLU A 233 -10.36 -10.23 -13.62
CA GLU A 233 -9.21 -9.73 -14.39
C GLU A 233 -8.49 -8.59 -13.65
N GLN A 234 -9.26 -7.71 -13.02
CA GLN A 234 -8.77 -6.67 -12.12
C GLN A 234 -9.75 -6.46 -10.99
N TYR A 235 -9.27 -5.94 -9.87
CA TYR A 235 -10.16 -5.36 -8.87
C TYR A 235 -9.59 -4.08 -8.26
N TYR A 236 -10.50 -3.26 -7.75
CA TYR A 236 -10.25 -2.14 -6.85
C TYR A 236 -10.93 -2.41 -5.52
N MET A 237 -10.30 -2.04 -4.42
CA MET A 237 -10.91 -2.04 -3.10
C MET A 237 -10.60 -0.75 -2.37
N ASP A 238 -11.58 -0.19 -1.65
CA ASP A 238 -11.34 0.84 -0.65
C ASP A 238 -12.03 0.56 0.67
N LEU A 239 -11.57 1.27 1.70
CA LEU A 239 -12.16 1.27 3.03
C LEU A 239 -12.28 2.70 3.54
N LYS A 240 -13.52 3.11 3.85
CA LYS A 240 -13.83 4.40 4.48
C LYS A 240 -14.43 4.20 5.85
N LYS A 241 -14.19 5.14 6.75
CA LYS A 241 -14.91 5.27 8.03
C LYS A 241 -16.01 6.32 7.86
N LEU A 242 -17.20 6.01 8.34
CA LEU A 242 -18.37 6.87 8.29
C LEU A 242 -18.49 7.70 9.57
N ASP A 243 -19.26 8.79 9.51
CA ASP A 243 -19.45 9.73 10.63
C ASP A 243 -20.11 9.07 11.87
N ASP A 244 -20.90 8.02 11.65
CA ASP A 244 -21.54 7.24 12.72
C ASP A 244 -20.60 6.21 13.39
N GLY A 245 -19.34 6.14 12.94
CA GLY A 245 -18.32 5.24 13.44
C GLY A 245 -18.31 3.86 12.77
N SER A 246 -19.24 3.58 11.86
CA SER A 246 -19.21 2.39 11.00
C SER A 246 -18.20 2.54 9.86
N TYR A 247 -18.05 1.49 9.06
CA TYR A 247 -17.14 1.41 7.94
C TYR A 247 -17.90 0.99 6.69
N VAL A 248 -17.42 1.46 5.54
CA VAL A 248 -17.83 0.96 4.23
C VAL A 248 -16.61 0.47 3.47
N GLN A 249 -16.70 -0.75 2.95
CA GLN A 249 -15.76 -1.29 1.98
C GLN A 249 -16.42 -1.28 0.62
N THR A 250 -15.76 -0.66 -0.36
CA THR A 250 -16.14 -0.77 -1.77
C THR A 250 -15.19 -1.75 -2.45
N THR A 251 -15.73 -2.68 -3.24
CA THR A 251 -14.94 -3.56 -4.10
C THR A 251 -15.52 -3.52 -5.51
N ILE A 252 -14.68 -3.30 -6.51
CA ILE A 252 -15.08 -3.19 -7.92
C ILE A 252 -14.27 -4.21 -8.71
N TYR A 253 -14.96 -5.16 -9.33
CA TYR A 253 -14.35 -6.20 -10.14
C TYR A 253 -14.54 -5.90 -11.63
N LEU A 254 -13.48 -6.10 -12.40
CA LEU A 254 -13.52 -6.16 -13.86
C LEU A 254 -13.52 -7.62 -14.30
N ASN A 255 -14.51 -8.01 -15.11
CA ASN A 255 -14.67 -9.37 -15.61
C ASN A 255 -14.56 -10.41 -14.45
N PRO A 256 -15.40 -10.31 -13.40
CA PRO A 256 -15.39 -11.30 -12.32
C PRO A 256 -15.70 -12.70 -12.84
N GLU A 257 -15.08 -13.71 -12.23
CA GLU A 257 -15.44 -15.10 -12.46
C GLU A 257 -16.90 -15.35 -11.98
N PRO A 258 -17.66 -16.23 -12.64
CA PRO A 258 -19.07 -16.47 -12.28
C PRO A 258 -19.29 -16.82 -10.80
N GLU A 259 -18.33 -17.51 -10.19
CA GLU A 259 -18.36 -17.89 -8.78
C GLU A 259 -18.36 -16.68 -7.83
N VAL A 260 -17.78 -15.54 -8.24
CA VAL A 260 -17.81 -14.29 -7.46
C VAL A 260 -19.24 -13.79 -7.33
N ASP A 261 -19.94 -13.66 -8.46
CA ASP A 261 -21.30 -13.13 -8.50
C ASP A 261 -22.28 -14.05 -7.74
N GLU A 262 -22.13 -15.38 -7.88
CA GLU A 262 -22.90 -16.35 -7.11
C GLU A 262 -22.67 -16.22 -5.60
N LYS A 263 -21.41 -16.09 -5.19
CA LYS A 263 -21.02 -15.94 -3.78
C LYS A 263 -21.56 -14.63 -3.18
N ILE A 264 -21.47 -13.52 -3.91
CA ILE A 264 -22.04 -12.22 -3.52
C ILE A 264 -23.55 -12.35 -3.33
N ALA A 265 -24.27 -12.97 -4.27
CA ALA A 265 -25.72 -13.12 -4.18
C ALA A 265 -26.15 -13.97 -2.97
N VAL A 266 -25.43 -15.06 -2.68
CA VAL A 266 -25.68 -15.93 -1.52
C VAL A 266 -25.49 -15.16 -0.22
N TYR A 267 -24.41 -14.39 -0.09
CA TYR A 267 -24.16 -13.62 1.12
C TYR A 267 -25.12 -12.44 1.28
N GLN A 268 -25.42 -11.73 0.20
CA GLN A 268 -26.40 -10.65 0.24
C GLN A 268 -27.76 -11.12 0.80
N ALA A 269 -28.23 -12.31 0.42
CA ALA A 269 -29.52 -12.86 0.86
C ALA A 269 -29.63 -13.05 2.39
N ASN A 270 -28.52 -13.32 3.07
CA ASN A 270 -28.47 -13.56 4.51
C ASN A 270 -27.71 -12.47 5.28
N SER A 271 -27.48 -11.31 4.67
CA SER A 271 -26.64 -10.22 5.20
C SER A 271 -27.11 -9.68 6.55
N SER A 272 -28.43 -9.56 6.75
CA SER A 272 -29.00 -9.08 8.02
C SER A 272 -28.70 -9.97 9.22
N GLU A 273 -28.53 -11.28 9.03
CA GLU A 273 -28.16 -12.21 10.11
C GLU A 273 -26.71 -11.99 10.58
N ARG A 274 -25.86 -11.42 9.71
CA ARG A 274 -24.45 -11.10 9.99
C ARG A 274 -24.23 -9.63 10.36
N GLY A 275 -25.28 -8.81 10.42
CA GLY A 275 -25.19 -7.41 10.80
C GLY A 275 -24.52 -6.52 9.76
N VAL A 276 -24.55 -6.91 8.49
CA VAL A 276 -23.92 -6.18 7.37
C VAL A 276 -24.99 -5.72 6.38
N ALA A 277 -24.76 -4.58 5.74
CA ALA A 277 -25.60 -4.08 4.66
C ALA A 277 -24.85 -4.14 3.34
N TYR A 278 -25.52 -4.68 2.31
CA TYR A 278 -24.98 -4.89 0.97
C TYR A 278 -25.65 -3.95 -0.03
N ASN A 279 -24.85 -3.38 -0.92
CA ASN A 279 -25.32 -2.76 -2.15
C ASN A 279 -24.48 -3.30 -3.32
N VAL A 280 -25.15 -3.87 -4.32
CA VAL A 280 -24.50 -4.53 -5.46
C VAL A 280 -25.05 -3.95 -6.75
N THR A 281 -24.16 -3.49 -7.61
CA THR A 281 -24.50 -2.96 -8.93
C THR A 281 -23.61 -3.60 -9.98
N THR A 282 -24.24 -4.13 -11.03
CA THR A 282 -23.54 -4.71 -12.18
C THR A 282 -23.81 -3.87 -13.42
N LEU A 283 -22.75 -3.44 -14.10
CA LEU A 283 -22.82 -2.67 -15.33
C LEU A 283 -21.90 -3.30 -16.38
N GLY A 284 -22.49 -4.02 -17.33
CA GLY A 284 -21.73 -4.74 -18.35
C GLY A 284 -20.85 -5.80 -17.72
N ASN A 285 -19.53 -5.61 -17.80
CA ASN A 285 -18.53 -6.50 -17.24
C ASN A 285 -17.92 -6.03 -15.91
N ILE A 286 -18.53 -5.02 -15.27
CA ILE A 286 -18.09 -4.51 -13.98
C ILE A 286 -19.14 -4.89 -12.92
N THR A 287 -18.69 -5.51 -11.83
CA THR A 287 -19.50 -5.71 -10.61
C THR A 287 -18.92 -4.84 -9.50
N LYS A 288 -19.72 -3.90 -8.99
CA LYS A 288 -19.41 -3.08 -7.83
C LYS A 288 -20.21 -3.57 -6.61
N LEU A 289 -19.51 -3.80 -5.52
CA LEU A 289 -20.00 -4.28 -4.24
C LEU A 289 -19.64 -3.25 -3.16
N GLU A 290 -20.63 -2.80 -2.40
CA GLU A 290 -20.43 -1.98 -1.21
C GLU A 290 -20.98 -2.73 0.00
N ILE A 291 -20.15 -2.90 1.03
CA ILE A 291 -20.54 -3.51 2.29
C ILE A 291 -20.32 -2.49 3.39
N SER A 292 -21.36 -2.26 4.21
CA SER A 292 -21.27 -1.37 5.37
C SER A 292 -21.65 -2.08 6.66
N SER A 293 -20.85 -1.86 7.70
CA SER A 293 -21.06 -2.41 9.05
C SER A 293 -20.07 -1.82 10.06
N ASP A 294 -20.11 -2.28 11.31
CA ASP A 294 -18.99 -2.10 12.22
C ASP A 294 -17.74 -2.84 11.71
N PHE A 295 -16.56 -2.46 12.20
CA PHE A 295 -15.29 -2.99 11.69
C PHE A 295 -15.16 -4.52 11.82
N GLU A 296 -15.62 -5.11 12.93
CA GLU A 296 -15.48 -6.56 13.16
C GLU A 296 -16.34 -7.35 12.19
N SER A 297 -17.61 -6.94 12.05
CA SER A 297 -18.55 -7.54 11.12
C SER A 297 -18.10 -7.37 9.66
N LEU A 298 -17.65 -6.16 9.28
CA LEU A 298 -17.14 -5.89 7.94
C LEU A 298 -15.91 -6.75 7.62
N TYR A 299 -14.93 -6.82 8.53
CA TYR A 299 -13.74 -7.64 8.36
C TYR A 299 -14.07 -9.12 8.14
N ASN A 300 -14.97 -9.67 8.97
CA ASN A 300 -15.40 -11.06 8.83
C ASN A 300 -16.10 -11.31 7.49
N GLU A 301 -16.90 -10.37 7.02
CA GLU A 301 -17.60 -10.48 5.74
C GLU A 301 -16.64 -10.43 4.55
N SER A 302 -15.66 -9.53 4.59
CA SER A 302 -14.62 -9.43 3.55
C SER A 302 -13.78 -10.71 3.48
N ALA A 303 -13.45 -11.32 4.62
CA ALA A 303 -12.73 -12.59 4.67
C ALA A 303 -13.57 -13.79 4.16
N LEU A 304 -14.90 -13.73 4.30
CA LEU A 304 -15.78 -14.72 3.67
C LEU A 304 -15.79 -14.55 2.15
N LEU A 305 -15.73 -13.31 1.65
CA LEU A 305 -15.78 -12.99 0.24
C LEU A 305 -14.46 -13.21 -0.49
N SER A 306 -13.29 -13.10 0.16
CA SER A 306 -12.01 -13.49 -0.44
C SER A 306 -12.10 -14.93 -0.95
N ILE A 307 -11.85 -15.11 -2.26
CA ILE A 307 -11.73 -16.41 -2.94
C ILE A 307 -10.25 -16.67 -3.10
#